data_AF-A0A1B7W498-F1
#
_entry.id   AF-A0A1B7W498-F1
#
_cell.length_a   1.000
_cell.length_b   1.000
_cell.length_c   1.000
_cell.angle_alpha   90.00
_cell.angle_beta   90.00
_cell.angle_gamma   90.00
#
_symmetry.space_group_name_H-M   'P 1'
#
loop_
_entity.id
_entity.type
_entity.pdbx_description
1 polymer ?
#
loop_
_entity_poly.entity_id
_entity_poly.type
_entity_poly.pdbx_seq_one_letter_code
_entity_poly.pdbx_strand_id
1 'polypeptide(L)' 'ARLASGRAERDQAAVTAALARVAEAAPDYLPTHTAARRELMPRIIDAVRVRASVGEIADTLEAAWGRYQPTM' A
#
# COMPACT_ATOMS: atom_id res chain seq x y z
N ALA A 1 10.55 -4.35 21.72
CA ALA A 1 11.79 -3.63 21.33
C ALA A 1 12.36 -4.00 19.93
N ARG A 2 11.82 -4.95 19.15
CA ARG A 2 12.37 -5.35 17.84
C ARG A 2 12.04 -4.43 16.64
N LEU A 3 11.06 -3.53 16.80
CA LEU A 3 10.66 -2.59 15.73
C LEU A 3 11.56 -1.35 15.64
N ALA A 4 12.29 -1.01 16.71
CA ALA A 4 13.14 0.18 16.75
C ALA A 4 14.44 -0.03 15.95
N SER A 5 15.07 -1.21 16.05
CA SER A 5 16.31 -1.53 15.34
C SER A 5 16.11 -1.57 13.81
N GLY A 6 14.96 -2.06 13.35
CA GLY A 6 14.64 -2.13 11.92
C GLY A 6 14.26 -0.79 11.28
N ARG A 7 13.94 0.26 12.06
CA ARG A 7 13.71 1.61 11.54
C ARG A 7 15.00 2.35 11.21
N ALA A 8 16.13 1.96 11.82
CA ALA A 8 17.44 2.55 11.53
C ALA A 8 18.08 1.99 10.24
N GLU A 9 17.69 0.79 9.80
CA GLU A 9 18.17 0.16 8.54
C GLU A 9 17.21 0.31 7.36
N ARG A 10 15.98 0.77 7.60
CA ARG A 10 14.97 0.90 6.55
C ARG A 10 15.05 2.30 5.95
N ASP A 11 15.23 2.36 4.64
CA ASP A 11 15.06 3.59 3.87
C ASP A 11 13.58 4.01 3.92
N GLN A 12 13.26 4.86 4.88
CA GLN A 12 11.89 5.33 5.08
C GLN A 12 11.39 6.14 3.88
N ALA A 13 12.27 6.84 3.17
CA ALA A 13 11.90 7.58 1.97
C ALA A 13 11.52 6.62 0.83
N ALA A 14 12.27 5.52 0.66
CA ALA A 14 11.95 4.48 -0.31
C ALA A 14 10.61 3.78 0.01
N VAL A 15 10.33 3.53 1.29
CA VAL A 15 9.03 2.98 1.74
C VAL A 15 7.90 3.94 1.40
N THR A 16 8.02 5.21 1.78
CA THR A 16 6.99 6.22 1.50
C THR A 16 6.75 6.35 -0.01
N ALA A 17 7.81 6.35 -0.83
CA ALA A 17 7.68 6.40 -2.29
C ALA A 17 6.99 5.14 -2.86
N ALA A 18 7.31 3.95 -2.35
CA ALA A 18 6.66 2.72 -2.80
C ALA A 18 5.18 2.66 -2.40
N LEU A 19 4.84 3.06 -1.18
CA LEU A 19 3.44 3.15 -0.72
C LEU A 19 2.65 4.19 -1.51
N ALA A 20 3.26 5.33 -1.87
CA ALA A 20 2.62 6.33 -2.72
C ALA A 20 2.22 5.73 -4.10
N ARG A 21 3.07 4.90 -4.71
CA ARG A 21 2.74 4.22 -5.97
C ARG A 21 1.58 3.22 -5.82
N VAL A 22 1.50 2.55 -4.67
CA VAL A 22 0.35 1.68 -4.35
C VAL A 22 -0.92 2.52 -4.20
N ALA A 23 -0.85 3.62 -3.44
CA ALA A 23 -1.96 4.55 -3.24
C ALA A 23 -2.47 5.14 -4.56
N GLU A 24 -1.57 5.49 -5.47
CA GLU A 24 -1.93 6.01 -6.78
C GLU A 24 -2.73 5.01 -7.61
N ALA A 25 -2.38 3.71 -7.55
CA ALA A 25 -3.05 2.66 -8.32
C ALA A 25 -4.35 2.18 -7.69
N ALA A 26 -4.53 2.33 -6.37
CA ALA A 26 -5.69 1.80 -5.65
C ALA A 26 -7.05 2.33 -6.16
N PRO A 27 -7.23 3.63 -6.50
CA PRO A 27 -8.47 4.15 -7.07
C PRO A 27 -8.91 3.48 -8.38
N ASP A 28 -7.98 2.92 -9.16
CA ASP A 28 -8.31 2.26 -10.44
C ASP A 28 -9.17 0.99 -10.24
N TYR A 29 -9.20 0.46 -9.03
CA TYR A 29 -9.95 -0.74 -8.65
C TYR A 29 -11.32 -0.43 -8.03
N LEU A 30 -11.67 0.84 -7.88
CA LEU A 30 -13.01 1.22 -7.43
C LEU A 30 -14.06 0.95 -8.52
N PRO A 31 -15.31 0.63 -8.15
CA PRO A 31 -16.39 0.37 -9.11
C PRO A 31 -16.67 1.56 -10.05
N THR A 32 -16.30 2.77 -9.64
CA THR A 32 -16.46 4.00 -10.42
C THR A 32 -15.39 4.19 -11.50
N HIS A 33 -14.30 3.42 -11.48
CA HIS A 33 -13.21 3.55 -12.45
C HIS A 33 -13.46 2.70 -13.70
N THR A 34 -13.44 3.35 -14.85
CA THR A 34 -13.78 2.75 -16.15
C THR A 34 -12.61 2.65 -17.13
N ALA A 35 -11.45 3.23 -16.80
CA ALA A 35 -10.25 3.19 -17.64
C ALA A 35 -9.40 1.93 -17.39
N ALA A 36 -8.29 1.82 -18.14
CA ALA A 36 -7.32 0.75 -17.93
C ALA A 36 -6.68 0.86 -16.55
N ARG A 37 -6.72 -0.23 -15.78
CA ARG A 37 -6.18 -0.27 -14.43
C ARG A 37 -4.67 -0.40 -14.45
N ARG A 38 -4.00 0.38 -13.60
CA ARG A 38 -2.57 0.14 -13.31
C ARG A 38 -2.39 -1.17 -12.57
N GLU A 39 -1.34 -1.91 -12.90
CA GLU A 39 -1.03 -3.19 -12.28
C GLU A 39 -0.67 -3.01 -10.79
N LEU A 40 -1.49 -3.58 -9.89
CA LEU A 40 -1.29 -3.40 -8.46
C LEU A 40 -0.20 -4.32 -7.89
N MET A 41 -0.12 -5.56 -8.38
CA MET A 41 0.82 -6.56 -7.85
C MET A 41 2.30 -6.16 -7.96
N PRO A 42 2.81 -5.62 -9.08
CA PRO A 42 4.18 -5.14 -9.16
C PRO A 42 4.50 -4.06 -8.11
N ARG A 43 3.55 -3.15 -7.85
CA ARG A 43 3.71 -2.06 -6.87
C ARG A 43 3.74 -2.58 -5.43
N ILE A 44 2.91 -3.59 -5.13
CA ILE A 44 2.94 -4.28 -3.83
C ILE A 44 4.29 -5.00 -3.65
N ILE A 45 4.80 -5.67 -4.69
CA ILE A 45 6.11 -6.31 -4.65
C ILE A 45 7.21 -5.28 -4.37
N ASP A 46 7.17 -4.11 -5.00
CA ASP A 46 8.13 -3.03 -4.75
C ASP A 46 8.06 -2.50 -3.31
N ALA A 47 6.86 -2.34 -2.75
CA ALA A 47 6.67 -1.96 -1.36
C ALA A 47 7.28 -2.99 -0.39
N VAL A 48 7.06 -4.28 -0.65
CA VAL A 48 7.65 -5.36 0.15
C VAL A 48 9.18 -5.40 0.02
N ARG A 49 9.73 -5.13 -1.18
CA ARG A 49 11.19 -5.08 -1.42
C ARG A 49 11.89 -4.01 -0.57
N VAL A 50 11.26 -2.84 -0.39
CA VAL A 50 11.78 -1.77 0.48
C VAL A 50 11.42 -1.96 1.96
N ARG A 51 10.94 -3.16 2.33
CA ARG A 51 10.55 -3.56 3.69
C ARG A 51 9.36 -2.79 4.24
N ALA A 52 8.42 -2.35 3.40
CA ALA A 52 7.10 -1.95 3.87
C ALA A 52 6.41 -3.14 4.53
N SER A 53 5.75 -2.91 5.65
CA SER A 53 4.99 -3.94 6.36
C SER A 53 3.63 -4.19 5.70
N VAL A 54 3.06 -5.36 5.98
CA VAL A 54 1.70 -5.71 5.54
C VAL A 54 0.68 -4.71 6.07
N GLY A 55 0.85 -4.22 7.31
CA GLY A 55 0.00 -3.19 7.90
C GLY A 55 0.05 -1.89 7.09
N GLU A 56 1.25 -1.38 6.80
CA GLU A 56 1.41 -0.14 6.00
C GLU A 56 0.79 -0.25 4.60
N ILE A 57 0.93 -1.42 3.96
CA ILE A 57 0.32 -1.66 2.64
C ILE A 57 -1.21 -1.74 2.77
N ALA A 58 -1.73 -2.47 3.77
CA ALA A 58 -3.16 -2.60 4.01
C ALA A 58 -3.81 -1.26 4.35
N ASP A 59 -3.19 -0.47 5.23
CA ASP A 59 -3.65 0.88 5.60
C ASP A 59 -3.69 1.80 4.37
N THR A 60 -2.69 1.69 3.48
CA THR A 60 -2.64 2.45 2.21
C THR A 60 -3.80 2.09 1.29
N LEU A 61 -4.15 0.81 1.20
CA LEU A 61 -5.27 0.34 0.38
C LEU A 61 -6.62 0.68 1.01
N GLU A 62 -6.73 0.55 2.35
CA GLU A 62 -7.91 0.92 3.12
C GLU A 62 -8.22 2.41 2.98
N ALA A 63 -7.22 3.29 2.90
CA ALA A 63 -7.44 4.71 2.65
C ALA A 63 -8.15 5.00 1.32
N ALA A 64 -8.00 4.14 0.30
CA ALA A 64 -8.65 4.29 -1.00
C ALA A 64 -9.98 3.53 -1.11
N TRP A 65 -10.09 2.36 -0.50
CA TRP A 65 -11.25 1.47 -0.65
C TRP A 65 -12.24 1.53 0.51
N GLY A 66 -11.81 2.06 1.64
CA GLY A 66 -12.49 1.89 2.91
C GLY A 66 -12.36 0.47 3.46
N ARG A 67 -13.05 0.22 4.56
CA ARG A 67 -13.13 -1.08 5.22
C ARG A 67 -14.51 -1.67 4.99
N TYR A 68 -14.57 -2.94 4.59
CA TYR A 68 -15.83 -3.65 4.49
C TYR A 68 -16.50 -3.74 5.87
N GLN A 69 -17.75 -3.29 5.95
CA GLN A 69 -18.59 -3.43 7.13
C GLN A 69 -19.77 -4.36 6.78
N PRO A 70 -19.85 -5.57 7.38
CA PRO A 70 -20.97 -6.46 7.15
C PRO A 70 -22.25 -5.84 7.74
N THR A 71 -23.31 -5.84 6.94
CA THR A 71 -24.65 -5.43 7.40
C THR A 71 -25.25 -6.58 8.21
N MET A 72 -25.53 -6.33 9.50
CA MET A 72 -26.29 -7.25 10.36
C MET A 72 -27.78 -7.20 10.03
#